data_AF-A0A2N1D123-F1
#
_entry.id   AF-A0A2N1D123-F1
#
_cell.length_a   1.000
_cell.length_b   1.000
_cell.length_c   1.000
_cell.angle_alpha   90.00
_cell.angle_beta   90.00
_cell.angle_gamma   90.00
#
_symmetry.space_group_name_H-M   'P 1'
#
loop_
_entity.id
_entity.type
_entity.pdbx_description
1 polymer ?
#
loop_
_entity_poly.entity_id
_entity_poly.type
_entity_poly.pdbx_seq_one_letter_code
_entity_poly.pdbx_strand_id
1 'polypeptide(L)'
;MIWRRLSFMLGLTTLGAVWLGPLPDMADRLFVGHMLMHVMVVAVAAPLLAIGLAGGRFDFSNHIPFLFSPILASVIELFVVWAWHMPALHHAARTSQSAELLEQGSYLFVGLLVWLAAFGGVRHQRALAGIAGLLLTSMHMTLLGVLLAMSSRPLFEHTGSALSGMSPLEDQQMGGVIMLAFGGSAYLIGGLYLLFGLLQDKRNAFSVS
;
A
#
# COMPACT_ATOMS: atom_id res chain seq x y z
N MET A 1 -9.18 20.94 9.70
CA MET A 1 -8.04 21.54 8.96
C MET A 1 -6.68 21.12 9.53
N ILE A 2 -6.48 21.17 10.86
CA ILE A 2 -5.22 20.75 11.53
C ILE A 2 -4.87 19.27 11.28
N TRP A 3 -5.81 18.36 11.46
CA TRP A 3 -5.60 16.91 11.30
C TRP A 3 -5.11 16.52 9.91
N ARG A 4 -5.64 17.15 8.85
CA ARG A 4 -5.21 16.90 7.46
C ARG A 4 -3.75 17.31 7.23
N ARG A 5 -3.34 18.46 7.78
CA ARG A 5 -1.94 18.92 7.70
C ARG A 5 -1.02 17.98 8.47
N LEU A 6 -1.44 17.54 9.66
CA LEU A 6 -0.68 16.58 10.46
C LEU A 6 -0.52 15.23 9.73
N SER A 7 -1.60 14.67 9.15
CA SER A 7 -1.53 13.44 8.35
C SER A 7 -0.58 13.59 7.16
N PHE A 8 -0.65 14.70 6.42
CA PHE A 8 0.24 14.95 5.30
C PHE A 8 1.71 15.05 5.74
N MET A 9 2.00 15.78 6.82
CA MET A 9 3.35 15.88 7.38
C MET A 9 3.87 14.52 7.85
N LEU A 10 3.05 13.74 8.55
CA LEU A 10 3.41 12.38 8.96
C LEU A 10 3.69 11.49 7.75
N GLY A 11 2.91 11.57 6.68
CA GLY A 11 3.16 10.83 5.44
C GLY A 11 4.50 11.20 4.80
N LEU A 12 4.85 12.49 4.76
CA LEU A 12 6.16 12.95 4.28
C LEU A 12 7.30 12.50 5.20
N THR A 13 7.11 12.57 6.51
CA THR A 13 8.10 12.08 7.49
C THR A 13 8.31 10.58 7.34
N THR A 14 7.25 9.80 7.09
CA THR A 14 7.38 8.36 6.81
C THR A 14 8.20 8.13 5.54
N LEU A 15 7.92 8.84 4.43
CA LEU A 15 8.74 8.72 3.22
C LEU A 15 10.20 9.09 3.48
N GLY A 16 10.44 10.18 4.21
CA GLY A 16 11.78 10.59 4.60
C GLY A 16 12.49 9.53 5.44
N ALA A 17 11.81 8.94 6.43
CA ALA A 17 12.36 7.88 7.27
C ALA A 17 12.64 6.59 6.47
N VAL A 18 11.80 6.27 5.48
CA VAL A 18 11.99 5.10 4.62
C VAL A 18 13.20 5.27 3.72
N TRP A 19 13.39 6.43 3.10
CA TRP A 19 14.44 6.66 2.11
C TRP A 19 15.77 7.16 2.68
N LEU A 20 15.74 7.88 3.80
CA LEU A 20 16.95 8.43 4.45
C LEU A 20 17.38 7.59 5.66
N GLY A 21 16.58 6.58 6.04
CA GLY A 21 16.87 5.66 7.13
C GLY A 21 17.70 4.46 6.69
N PRO A 22 17.75 3.39 7.52
CA PRO A 22 18.53 2.19 7.22
C PRO A 22 17.83 1.24 6.24
N LEU A 23 16.58 1.50 5.85
CA LEU A 23 15.79 0.60 5.02
C LEU A 23 16.36 0.37 3.61
N PRO A 24 16.93 1.35 2.90
CA PRO A 24 17.54 1.10 1.58
C PRO A 24 18.70 0.10 1.68
N ASP A 25 19.61 0.28 2.65
CA ASP A 25 20.71 -0.65 2.89
C ASP A 25 20.23 -2.05 3.28
N MET A 26 19.12 -2.14 4.02
CA MET A 26 18.48 -3.42 4.37
C MET A 26 17.80 -4.05 3.15
N ALA A 27 17.09 -3.27 2.34
CA ALA A 27 16.42 -3.71 1.13
C ALA A 27 17.41 -4.25 0.11
N ASP A 28 18.64 -3.71 0.09
CA ASP A 28 19.72 -4.21 -0.74
C ASP A 28 20.18 -5.62 -0.38
N ARG A 29 20.04 -5.99 0.89
CA ARG A 29 20.65 -7.21 1.43
C ARG A 29 19.63 -8.29 1.74
N LEU A 30 18.42 -7.89 2.13
CA LEU A 30 17.39 -8.77 2.70
C LEU A 30 16.06 -8.57 2.00
N PHE A 31 15.40 -9.68 1.71
CA PHE A 31 14.03 -9.66 1.18
C PHE A 31 13.07 -9.02 2.16
N VAL A 32 13.18 -9.31 3.46
CA VAL A 32 12.33 -8.68 4.48
C VAL A 32 12.55 -7.16 4.55
N GLY A 33 13.79 -6.69 4.33
CA GLY A 33 14.11 -5.27 4.26
C GLY A 33 13.42 -4.59 3.08
N HIS A 34 13.47 -5.25 1.92
CA HIS A 34 12.82 -4.82 0.68
C HIS A 34 11.30 -4.74 0.88
N MET A 35 10.69 -5.80 1.41
CA MET A 35 9.26 -5.82 1.71
C MET A 35 8.84 -4.75 2.72
N LEU A 36 9.64 -4.52 3.76
CA LEU A 36 9.36 -3.49 4.76
C LEU A 36 9.38 -2.10 4.13
N MET A 37 10.36 -1.79 3.27
CA MET A 37 10.44 -0.53 2.55
C MET A 37 9.16 -0.29 1.73
N HIS A 38 8.73 -1.27 0.94
CA HIS A 38 7.58 -1.14 0.04
C HIS A 38 6.28 -0.97 0.81
N VAL A 39 6.10 -1.79 1.85
CA VAL A 39 4.87 -1.79 2.65
C VAL A 39 4.75 -0.48 3.44
N MET A 40 5.85 0.10 3.91
CA MET A 40 5.82 1.43 4.53
C MET A 40 5.40 2.52 3.54
N VAL A 41 5.80 2.41 2.27
CA VAL A 41 5.35 3.33 1.20
C VAL A 41 3.85 3.18 0.94
N VAL A 42 3.38 1.95 0.72
CA VAL A 42 2.01 1.66 0.24
C VAL A 42 0.96 1.68 1.36
N ALA A 43 1.27 1.10 2.52
CA ALA A 43 0.32 0.89 3.62
C ALA A 43 0.39 1.96 4.71
N VAL A 44 1.43 2.81 4.74
CA VAL A 44 1.59 3.87 5.74
C VAL A 44 1.70 5.25 5.11
N ALA A 45 2.70 5.50 4.27
CA ALA A 45 2.90 6.83 3.68
C ALA A 45 1.75 7.24 2.76
N ALA A 46 1.37 6.38 1.81
CA ALA A 46 0.30 6.67 0.86
C ALA A 46 -1.06 7.02 1.52
N PRO A 47 -1.61 6.26 2.49
CA PRO A 47 -2.86 6.64 3.15
C PRO A 47 -2.76 7.97 3.90
N LEU A 48 -1.65 8.22 4.60
CA LEU A 48 -1.43 9.46 5.35
C LEU A 48 -1.40 10.69 4.43
N LEU A 49 -0.69 10.57 3.31
CA LEU A 49 -0.65 11.59 2.26
C LEU A 49 -2.02 11.79 1.62
N ALA A 50 -2.71 10.70 1.25
CA ALA A 50 -4.02 10.75 0.64
C ALA A 50 -5.06 11.44 1.55
N ILE A 51 -5.10 11.10 2.84
CA ILE A 51 -5.99 11.73 3.83
C ILE A 51 -5.68 13.23 3.98
N GLY A 52 -4.40 13.60 3.92
CA GLY A 52 -3.99 15.00 3.93
C GLY A 52 -4.47 15.78 2.71
N LEU A 53 -4.36 15.18 1.52
CA LEU A 53 -4.72 15.77 0.23
C LEU A 53 -6.23 15.80 -0.01
N ALA A 54 -6.98 14.78 0.40
CA ALA A 54 -8.41 14.60 0.18
C ALA A 54 -9.24 15.82 0.60
N GLY A 55 -10.06 16.38 -0.31
CA GLY A 55 -10.84 17.60 -0.10
C GLY A 55 -10.02 18.90 -0.05
N GLY A 56 -8.79 18.90 -0.58
CA GLY A 56 -7.93 20.09 -0.69
C GLY A 56 -7.72 20.52 -2.13
N ARG A 57 -6.91 21.57 -2.35
CA ARG A 57 -6.57 22.07 -3.70
C ARG A 57 -5.86 21.05 -4.61
N PHE A 58 -5.27 20.02 -4.01
CA PHE A 58 -4.54 18.95 -4.70
C PHE A 58 -5.33 17.64 -4.70
N ASP A 59 -6.63 17.68 -4.41
CA ASP A 59 -7.49 16.51 -4.52
C ASP A 59 -7.90 16.29 -5.99
N PHE A 60 -7.05 15.57 -6.72
CA PHE A 60 -7.28 15.23 -8.13
C PHE A 60 -8.48 14.27 -8.34
N SER A 61 -8.97 13.63 -7.28
CA SER A 61 -10.08 12.65 -7.38
C SER A 61 -11.40 13.27 -7.85
N ASN A 62 -11.55 14.59 -7.65
CA ASN A 62 -12.68 15.38 -8.14
C ASN A 62 -12.51 15.85 -9.58
N HIS A 63 -11.27 15.97 -10.06
CA HIS A 63 -10.96 16.48 -11.40
C HIS A 63 -10.91 15.39 -12.46
N ILE A 64 -10.50 14.16 -12.10
CA ILE A 64 -10.39 13.03 -13.03
C ILE A 64 -11.15 11.81 -12.49
N PRO A 65 -12.49 11.87 -12.40
CA PRO A 65 -13.29 10.91 -11.64
C PRO A 65 -13.18 9.45 -12.11
N PHE A 66 -12.84 9.21 -13.38
CA PHE A 66 -12.65 7.86 -13.92
C PHE A 66 -11.40 7.17 -13.36
N LEU A 67 -10.25 7.85 -13.36
CA LEU A 67 -9.00 7.29 -12.82
C LEU A 67 -9.09 7.04 -11.31
N PHE A 68 -9.88 7.85 -10.61
CA PHE A 68 -10.13 7.71 -9.17
C PHE A 68 -11.42 6.91 -8.87
N SER A 69 -11.79 5.98 -9.75
CA SER A 69 -12.73 4.91 -9.42
C SER A 69 -12.03 3.93 -8.46
N PRO A 70 -12.52 3.70 -7.23
CA PRO A 70 -11.81 2.85 -6.26
C PRO A 70 -11.53 1.43 -6.76
N ILE A 71 -12.48 0.84 -7.48
CA ILE A 71 -12.31 -0.51 -8.04
C ILE A 71 -11.23 -0.51 -9.12
N LEU A 72 -11.26 0.46 -10.04
CA LEU A 72 -10.24 0.56 -11.09
C LEU A 72 -8.85 0.82 -10.50
N ALA A 73 -8.75 1.73 -9.53
CA ALA A 73 -7.51 2.01 -8.82
C ALA A 73 -6.93 0.75 -8.16
N SER A 74 -7.79 -0.05 -7.53
CA SER A 74 -7.41 -1.31 -6.87
C SER A 74 -6.97 -2.37 -7.88
N VAL A 75 -7.60 -2.43 -9.06
CA VAL A 75 -7.18 -3.33 -10.15
C VAL A 75 -5.83 -2.90 -10.73
N ILE A 76 -5.61 -1.60 -10.94
CA ILE A 76 -4.31 -1.08 -11.39
C ILE A 76 -3.22 -1.42 -10.37
N GLU A 77 -3.50 -1.19 -9.09
CA GLU A 77 -2.57 -1.50 -8.00
C GLU A 77 -2.25 -2.99 -7.94
N LEU A 78 -3.25 -3.87 -8.07
CA LEU A 78 -3.05 -5.31 -8.18
C LEU A 78 -2.04 -5.65 -9.27
N PHE A 79 -2.22 -5.14 -10.49
CA PHE A 79 -1.31 -5.46 -11.60
C PHE A 79 0.10 -4.92 -11.36
N VAL A 80 0.24 -3.70 -10.84
CA VAL A 80 1.54 -3.09 -10.56
C VAL A 80 2.28 -3.88 -9.46
N VAL A 81 1.59 -4.19 -8.35
CA VAL A 81 2.17 -4.96 -7.24
C VAL A 81 2.59 -6.34 -7.71
N TRP A 82 1.71 -7.08 -8.38
CA TRP A 82 2.02 -8.43 -8.83
C TRP A 82 3.13 -8.46 -9.89
N ALA A 83 3.18 -7.48 -10.80
CA ALA A 83 4.24 -7.39 -11.80
C ALA A 83 5.62 -7.28 -11.15
N TRP A 84 5.80 -6.40 -10.17
CA TRP A 84 7.07 -6.25 -9.46
C TRP A 84 7.45 -7.48 -8.61
N HIS A 85 6.47 -8.30 -8.22
CA HIS A 85 6.73 -9.60 -7.58
C HIS A 85 6.93 -10.75 -8.57
N MET A 86 7.02 -10.49 -9.88
CA MET A 86 7.51 -11.49 -10.83
C MET A 86 9.04 -11.61 -10.71
N PRO A 87 9.64 -12.82 -10.75
CA PRO A 87 11.08 -13.00 -10.55
C PRO A 87 11.98 -12.10 -11.40
N ALA A 88 11.65 -11.89 -12.67
CA ALA A 88 12.44 -11.05 -13.57
C ALA A 88 12.41 -9.55 -13.20
N LEU A 89 11.22 -9.01 -12.90
CA LEU A 89 11.07 -7.60 -12.53
C LEU A 89 11.59 -7.33 -11.12
N HIS A 90 11.36 -8.26 -10.18
CA HIS A 90 11.95 -8.20 -8.86
C HIS A 90 13.49 -8.19 -8.95
N HIS A 91 14.09 -9.09 -9.73
CA HIS A 91 15.53 -9.11 -9.92
C HIS A 91 16.05 -7.81 -10.56
N ALA A 92 15.32 -7.24 -11.53
CA ALA A 92 15.67 -5.96 -12.13
C ALA A 92 15.65 -4.83 -11.08
N ALA A 93 14.59 -4.74 -10.25
CA ALA A 93 14.51 -3.77 -9.17
C ALA A 93 15.65 -3.91 -8.16
N ARG A 94 16.14 -5.14 -7.93
CA ARG A 94 17.26 -5.38 -7.01
C ARG A 94 18.65 -5.11 -7.58
N THR A 95 18.79 -5.04 -8.90
CA THR A 95 20.11 -4.92 -9.58
C THR A 95 20.29 -3.59 -10.29
N SER A 96 19.22 -2.81 -10.44
CA SER A 96 19.24 -1.51 -11.11
C SER A 96 18.52 -0.46 -10.26
N GLN A 97 19.27 0.58 -9.88
CA GLN A 97 18.73 1.72 -9.13
C GLN A 97 17.54 2.38 -9.85
N SER A 98 17.54 2.43 -11.19
CA SER A 98 16.40 2.99 -11.92
C SER A 98 15.16 2.11 -11.82
N ALA A 99 15.34 0.79 -11.82
CA ALA A 99 14.22 -0.14 -11.67
C ALA A 99 13.67 -0.12 -10.23
N GLU A 100 14.53 -0.02 -9.22
CA GLU A 100 14.12 0.19 -7.82
C GLU A 100 13.30 1.48 -7.65
N LEU A 101 13.79 2.60 -8.21
CA LEU A 101 13.07 3.88 -8.17
C LEU A 101 11.73 3.81 -8.91
N LEU A 102 11.67 3.10 -10.03
CA LEU A 102 10.42 2.87 -10.77
C LEU A 102 9.45 2.00 -9.99
N GLU A 103 9.94 0.96 -9.32
CA GLU A 103 9.16 0.10 -8.43
C GLU A 103 8.54 0.93 -7.30
N GLN A 104 9.37 1.57 -6.48
CA GLN A 104 8.90 2.38 -5.35
C GLN A 104 8.03 3.56 -5.79
N GLY A 105 8.41 4.22 -6.88
CA GLY A 105 7.65 5.33 -7.45
C GLY A 105 6.28 4.87 -7.93
N SER A 106 6.20 3.71 -8.60
CA SER A 106 4.93 3.12 -9.03
C SER A 106 4.07 2.70 -7.84
N TYR A 107 4.65 2.14 -6.78
CA TYR A 107 3.96 1.79 -5.52
C TYR A 107 3.37 3.00 -4.81
N LEU A 108 4.15 4.08 -4.67
CA LEU A 108 3.63 5.33 -4.11
C LEU A 108 2.48 5.87 -4.97
N PHE A 109 2.64 5.85 -6.29
CA PHE A 109 1.61 6.32 -7.22
C PHE A 109 0.31 5.53 -7.10
N VAL A 110 0.35 4.20 -7.21
CA VAL A 110 -0.86 3.36 -7.14
C VAL A 110 -1.46 3.35 -5.73
N GLY A 111 -0.64 3.40 -4.68
CA GLY A 111 -1.11 3.56 -3.31
C GLY A 111 -1.89 4.86 -3.13
N LEU A 112 -1.31 5.99 -3.56
CA LEU A 112 -2.01 7.28 -3.55
C LEU A 112 -3.31 7.23 -4.35
N LEU A 113 -3.30 6.59 -5.52
CA LEU A 113 -4.48 6.43 -6.38
C LEU A 113 -5.61 5.69 -5.63
N VAL A 114 -5.32 4.54 -5.01
CA VAL A 114 -6.29 3.74 -4.25
C VAL A 114 -6.84 4.53 -3.06
N TRP A 115 -5.96 5.10 -2.23
CA TRP A 115 -6.39 5.79 -1.01
C TRP A 115 -7.14 7.10 -1.32
N LEU A 116 -6.74 7.85 -2.34
CA LEU A 116 -7.49 9.03 -2.80
C LEU A 116 -8.81 8.66 -3.46
N ALA A 117 -8.87 7.57 -4.22
CA ALA A 117 -10.13 7.11 -4.80
C ALA A 117 -11.14 6.73 -3.70
N ALA A 118 -10.67 6.08 -2.64
CA ALA A 118 -11.52 5.62 -1.54
C ALA A 118 -11.94 6.73 -0.55
N PHE A 119 -11.05 7.70 -0.27
CA PHE A 119 -11.29 8.74 0.76
C PHE A 119 -11.49 10.15 0.20
N GLY A 120 -11.16 10.40 -1.06
CA GLY A 120 -11.33 11.68 -1.75
C GLY A 120 -12.76 11.91 -2.25
N GLY A 121 -13.03 13.16 -2.63
CA GLY A 121 -14.32 13.59 -3.18
C GLY A 121 -15.53 13.50 -2.24
N VAL A 122 -16.74 13.47 -2.81
CA VAL A 122 -18.01 13.48 -2.05
C VAL A 122 -18.25 12.12 -1.40
N ARG A 123 -17.74 11.99 -0.17
CA ARG A 123 -17.60 10.77 0.65
C ARG A 123 -18.81 9.83 0.64
N HIS A 124 -20.05 10.34 0.63
CA HIS A 124 -21.25 9.48 0.65
C HIS A 124 -21.52 8.73 -0.66
N GLN A 125 -21.30 9.36 -1.82
CA GLN A 125 -21.66 8.76 -3.10
C GLN A 125 -20.71 7.61 -3.49
N ARG A 126 -19.50 7.61 -2.93
CA ARG A 126 -18.43 6.65 -3.29
C ARG A 126 -18.09 5.66 -2.19
N ALA A 127 -18.71 5.73 -1.01
CA ALA A 127 -18.38 4.89 0.13
C ALA A 127 -18.41 3.38 -0.21
N LEU A 128 -19.45 2.90 -0.89
CA LEU A 128 -19.56 1.48 -1.28
C LEU A 128 -18.45 1.05 -2.24
N ALA A 129 -18.14 1.88 -3.25
CA ALA A 129 -17.06 1.60 -4.17
C ALA A 129 -15.70 1.64 -3.44
N GLY A 130 -15.50 2.59 -2.53
CA GLY A 130 -14.30 2.71 -1.69
C GLY A 130 -14.09 1.47 -0.82
N ILE A 131 -15.14 0.97 -0.17
CA ILE A 131 -15.13 -0.29 0.59
C ILE A 131 -14.73 -1.44 -0.33
N ALA A 132 -15.38 -1.59 -1.49
CA ALA A 132 -15.10 -2.68 -2.42
C ALA A 132 -13.66 -2.64 -2.95
N GLY A 133 -13.15 -1.46 -3.31
CA GLY A 133 -11.76 -1.27 -3.75
C GLY A 133 -10.75 -1.65 -2.67
N LEU A 134 -10.89 -1.09 -1.46
CA LEU A 134 -9.96 -1.40 -0.36
C LEU A 134 -10.02 -2.87 0.06
N LEU A 135 -11.20 -3.52 0.03
CA LEU A 135 -11.30 -4.95 0.29
C LEU A 135 -10.65 -5.79 -0.82
N LEU A 136 -10.84 -5.42 -2.08
CA LEU A 136 -10.14 -6.07 -3.20
C LEU A 136 -8.62 -5.98 -3.01
N THR A 137 -8.13 -4.78 -2.67
CA THR A 137 -6.70 -4.56 -2.42
C THR A 137 -6.20 -5.39 -1.23
N SER A 138 -6.94 -5.39 -0.12
CA SER A 138 -6.65 -6.23 1.04
C SER A 138 -6.55 -7.71 0.67
N MET A 139 -7.48 -8.23 -0.14
CA MET A 139 -7.51 -9.63 -0.56
C MET A 139 -6.28 -10.04 -1.35
N HIS A 140 -5.90 -9.29 -2.41
CA HIS A 140 -4.76 -9.72 -3.22
C HIS A 140 -3.42 -9.44 -2.53
N MET A 141 -3.31 -8.41 -1.68
CA MET A 141 -2.10 -8.18 -0.86
C MET A 141 -1.92 -9.30 0.16
N THR A 142 -3.01 -9.74 0.79
CA THR A 142 -3.00 -10.89 1.70
C THR A 142 -2.63 -12.17 0.95
N LEU A 143 -3.25 -12.43 -0.21
CA LEU A 143 -2.95 -13.60 -1.03
C LEU A 143 -1.47 -13.64 -1.42
N LEU A 144 -0.91 -12.53 -1.91
CA LEU A 144 0.49 -12.46 -2.29
C LEU A 144 1.41 -12.67 -1.08
N GLY A 145 1.11 -12.05 0.07
CA GLY A 145 1.83 -12.28 1.32
C GLY A 145 1.81 -13.74 1.77
N VAL A 146 0.65 -14.41 1.70
CA VAL A 146 0.51 -15.86 2.00
C VAL A 146 1.35 -16.70 1.04
N LEU A 147 1.31 -16.42 -0.27
CA LEU A 147 2.08 -17.17 -1.27
C LEU A 147 3.60 -17.10 -1.01
N LEU A 148 4.08 -15.93 -0.58
CA LEU A 148 5.48 -15.72 -0.23
C LEU A 148 5.85 -16.40 1.10
N ALA A 149 5.01 -16.23 2.12
CA ALA A 149 5.19 -16.79 3.46
C ALA A 149 5.12 -18.32 3.50
N MET A 150 4.33 -18.92 2.61
CA MET A 150 4.10 -20.38 2.56
C MET A 150 4.88 -21.06 1.43
N SER A 151 5.75 -20.33 0.71
CA SER A 151 6.63 -20.96 -0.27
C SER A 151 7.56 -21.96 0.42
N SER A 152 7.75 -23.13 -0.20
CA SER A 152 8.69 -24.16 0.24
C SER A 152 10.08 -24.03 -0.40
N ARG A 153 10.25 -23.08 -1.30
CA ARG A 153 11.52 -22.78 -1.98
C ARG A 153 11.75 -21.27 -2.08
N PRO A 154 13.01 -20.80 -2.10
CA PRO A 154 13.28 -19.40 -2.41
C PRO A 154 12.84 -19.11 -3.85
N LEU A 155 11.99 -18.11 -4.01
CA LEU A 155 11.54 -17.55 -5.28
C LEU A 155 12.42 -16.38 -5.70
N PHE A 156 12.97 -15.67 -4.71
CA PHE A 156 13.89 -14.55 -4.90
C PHE A 156 15.17 -14.80 -4.11
N GLU A 157 16.32 -14.57 -4.75
CA GLU A 157 17.62 -14.72 -4.12
C GLU A 157 18.13 -13.36 -3.63
N HIS A 158 18.56 -13.29 -2.37
CA HIS A 158 19.22 -12.12 -1.77
C HIS A 158 20.55 -12.54 -1.17
N THR A 159 21.64 -11.91 -1.62
CA THR A 159 23.01 -12.27 -1.23
C THR A 159 23.32 -11.97 0.23
N GLY A 160 22.64 -10.98 0.82
CA GLY A 160 22.83 -10.57 2.21
C GLY A 160 22.09 -11.42 3.23
N SER A 161 21.21 -12.34 2.82
CA SER A 161 20.44 -13.21 3.72
C SER A 161 21.37 -14.01 4.65
N ALA A 162 22.44 -14.62 4.10
CA ALA A 162 23.43 -15.36 4.87
C ALA A 162 24.17 -14.51 5.92
N LEU A 163 24.35 -13.21 5.68
CA LEU A 163 25.00 -12.29 6.63
C LEU A 163 24.11 -11.95 7.84
N SER A 164 22.79 -12.12 7.70
CA SER A 164 21.83 -11.92 8.78
C SER A 164 21.60 -13.15 9.66
N GLY A 165 22.20 -14.29 9.30
CA GLY A 165 21.96 -15.58 9.96
C GLY A 165 20.66 -16.27 9.54
N MET A 166 19.89 -15.68 8.62
CA MET A 166 18.71 -16.30 8.01
C MET A 166 19.09 -17.06 6.73
N SER A 167 18.39 -18.15 6.45
CA SER A 167 18.40 -18.73 5.11
C SER A 167 17.60 -17.84 4.13
N PRO A 168 17.88 -17.91 2.81
CA PRO A 168 17.11 -17.16 1.81
C PRO A 168 15.61 -17.47 1.84
N LEU A 169 15.25 -18.70 2.20
CA LEU A 169 13.85 -19.11 2.35
C LEU A 169 13.19 -18.42 3.54
N GLU A 170 13.83 -18.42 4.71
CA GLU A 170 13.32 -17.77 5.92
C GLU A 170 13.15 -16.26 5.72
N ASP A 171 14.14 -15.59 5.13
CA ASP A 171 14.09 -14.15 4.82
C ASP A 171 12.89 -13.81 3.91
N GLN A 172 12.67 -14.63 2.87
CA GLN A 172 11.49 -14.49 2.02
C GLN A 172 10.18 -14.70 2.76
N GLN A 173 10.11 -15.75 3.60
CA GLN A 173 8.90 -16.07 4.34
C GLN A 173 8.55 -14.94 5.32
N MET A 174 9.55 -14.37 6.01
CA MET A 174 9.38 -13.18 6.84
C MET A 174 8.87 -11.98 6.04
N GLY A 175 9.41 -11.73 4.85
CA GLY A 175 8.89 -10.68 3.97
C GLY A 175 7.42 -10.90 3.59
N GLY A 176 7.02 -12.14 3.30
CA GLY A 176 5.63 -12.50 3.09
C GLY A 176 4.73 -12.24 4.29
N VAL A 177 5.22 -12.54 5.51
CA VAL A 177 4.52 -12.24 6.77
C VAL A 177 4.36 -10.72 6.97
N ILE A 178 5.39 -9.92 6.70
CA ILE A 178 5.32 -8.45 6.76
C ILE A 178 4.27 -7.91 5.79
N MET A 179 4.28 -8.40 4.54
CA MET A 179 3.30 -8.02 3.53
C MET A 179 1.87 -8.37 3.96
N LEU A 180 1.66 -9.56 4.52
CA LEU A 180 0.37 -10.00 5.05
C LEU A 180 -0.09 -9.12 6.22
N ALA A 181 0.78 -8.94 7.21
CA ALA A 181 0.46 -8.29 8.48
C ALA A 181 0.11 -6.80 8.29
N PHE A 182 0.85 -6.10 7.44
CA PHE A 182 0.69 -4.65 7.27
C PHE A 182 -0.08 -4.30 6.00
N GLY A 183 0.28 -4.90 4.86
CA GLY A 183 -0.39 -4.66 3.58
C GLY A 183 -1.86 -5.06 3.64
N GLY A 184 -2.14 -6.32 3.97
CA GLY A 184 -3.52 -6.82 4.06
C GLY A 184 -4.37 -6.06 5.08
N SER A 185 -3.82 -5.84 6.29
CA SER A 185 -4.55 -5.21 7.40
C SER A 185 -4.83 -3.73 7.19
N ALA A 186 -3.90 -2.95 6.61
CA ALA A 186 -4.10 -1.52 6.42
C ALA A 186 -5.33 -1.25 5.53
N TYR A 187 -5.42 -1.93 4.39
CA TYR A 187 -6.54 -1.81 3.47
C TYR A 187 -7.85 -2.34 4.08
N LEU A 188 -7.79 -3.43 4.85
CA LEU A 188 -8.95 -3.94 5.58
C LEU A 188 -9.49 -2.89 6.59
N ILE A 189 -8.60 -2.29 7.38
CA ILE A 189 -8.96 -1.25 8.36
C ILE A 189 -9.59 -0.05 7.63
N GLY A 190 -9.03 0.37 6.50
CA GLY A 190 -9.59 1.44 5.67
C GLY A 190 -11.01 1.12 5.18
N GLY A 191 -11.22 -0.10 4.67
CA GLY A 191 -12.54 -0.57 4.23
C GLY A 191 -13.56 -0.62 5.36
N LEU A 192 -13.17 -1.17 6.52
CA LEU A 192 -14.02 -1.22 7.72
C LEU A 192 -14.37 0.17 8.25
N TYR A 193 -13.43 1.12 8.19
CA TYR A 193 -13.70 2.51 8.58
C TYR A 193 -14.75 3.18 7.68
N LEU A 194 -14.67 2.98 6.36
CA LEU A 194 -15.69 3.48 5.42
C LEU A 194 -17.05 2.81 5.66
N LEU A 195 -17.07 1.50 5.90
CA LEU A 195 -18.29 0.76 6.23
C LEU A 195 -18.95 1.28 7.50
N PHE A 196 -18.17 1.49 8.55
CA PHE A 196 -18.65 2.03 9.83
C PHE A 196 -19.27 3.42 9.66
N GLY A 197 -18.64 4.31 8.88
CA GLY A 197 -19.20 5.62 8.54
C GLY A 197 -20.56 5.48 7.84
N LEU A 198 -20.63 4.65 6.80
CA LEU A 198 -21.86 4.43 6.03
C LEU A 198 -23.02 3.90 6.90
N LEU A 199 -22.74 3.02 7.86
CA LEU A 199 -23.74 2.48 8.76
C LEU A 199 -24.25 3.53 9.76
N GLN A 200 -23.37 4.40 10.27
CA GLN A 200 -23.78 5.52 11.13
C GLN A 200 -24.68 6.51 10.39
N ASP A 201 -24.34 6.85 9.15
CA ASP A 201 -25.11 7.79 8.35
C ASP A 201 -26.54 7.30 8.11
N LYS A 202 -26.69 6.02 7.77
CA LYS A 202 -28.01 5.38 7.63
C LYS A 202 -28.78 5.39 8.95
N ARG A 203 -28.14 5.05 10.07
CA ARG A 203 -28.78 5.05 11.39
C ARG A 203 -29.30 6.44 11.77
N ASN A 204 -28.50 7.48 11.53
CA ASN A 204 -28.88 8.86 11.83
C ASN A 204 -30.05 9.33 10.95
N ALA A 205 -30.09 8.92 9.67
CA ALA A 205 -31.21 9.24 8.78
C ALA A 205 -32.54 8.64 9.27
N PHE A 206 -32.55 7.41 9.80
CA PHE A 206 -33.75 6.79 10.37
C PHE A 206 -34.20 7.39 11.71
N SER A 207 -33.29 8.00 12.47
CA SER A 207 -33.65 8.63 13.76
C SER A 207 -34.33 9.99 13.64
N VAL A 208 -34.29 10.60 12.45
CA VAL A 208 -34.84 11.95 12.17
C VAL A 208 -36.13 11.89 11.34
N SER A 209 -36.52 10.71 10.88
CA SER A 209 -37.78 10.43 10.16
C SER A 209 -38.86 9.89 11.10
#